data_AF-A0A9E3F231-F1
#
_entry.id   AF-A0A9E3F231-F1
#
_cell.length_a   1.000
_cell.length_b   1.000
_cell.length_c   1.000
_cell.angle_alpha   90.00
_cell.angle_beta   90.00
_cell.angle_gamma   90.00
#
_symmetry.space_group_name_H-M   'P 1'
#
loop_
_entity.id
_entity.type
_entity.pdbx_description
1 polymer ?
#
loop_
_entity_poly.entity_id
_entity_poly.type
_entity_poly.pdbx_seq_one_letter_code
_entity_poly.pdbx_strand_id
1 'polypeptide(L)'
;ALERGTFQAASFPFTYSFTAYKLHEVSKWYTLGMQLGIVHNSVVLSESAWKALPDEYKKILQDAKEETYALQRVAYEEADKKSFPMFEKRKLEVIKVSDEMRKKLIATAGQPVWDHWVADMEKKGLPGKEALELVLSTAKKVATN
;
A
#
# COMPACT_ATOMS: atom_id res chain seq x y z
N ALA A 1 -7.31 -16.41 -13.39
CA ALA A 1 -8.47 -16.47 -12.46
C ALA A 1 -9.46 -15.36 -12.79
N LEU A 2 -9.05 -14.09 -12.81
CA LEU A 2 -9.88 -12.96 -13.22
C LEU A 2 -10.51 -13.12 -14.62
N GLU A 3 -9.70 -13.38 -15.65
CA GLU A 3 -10.17 -13.60 -17.03
C GLU A 3 -11.18 -14.75 -17.14
N ARG A 4 -10.98 -15.81 -16.35
CA ARG A 4 -11.86 -17.00 -16.31
C ARG A 4 -13.07 -16.82 -15.39
N GLY A 5 -13.26 -15.64 -14.81
CA GLY A 5 -14.42 -15.32 -13.97
C GLY A 5 -14.46 -15.97 -12.58
N THR A 6 -13.35 -16.54 -12.09
CA THR A 6 -13.30 -17.14 -10.74
C THR A 6 -13.57 -16.11 -9.64
N PHE A 7 -13.15 -14.87 -9.87
CA PHE A 7 -13.50 -13.70 -9.05
C PHE A 7 -13.68 -12.50 -9.98
N GLN A 8 -14.42 -11.48 -9.52
CA GLN A 8 -14.80 -10.33 -10.35
C GLN A 8 -13.91 -9.10 -10.14
N ALA A 9 -13.19 -9.05 -9.03
CA ALA A 9 -12.28 -7.95 -8.70
C ALA A 9 -11.13 -8.44 -7.83
N ALA A 10 -10.01 -7.72 -7.88
CA ALA A 10 -8.89 -7.93 -6.97
C ALA A 10 -8.31 -6.58 -6.55
N SER A 11 -7.87 -6.50 -5.29
CA SER A 11 -7.15 -5.35 -4.76
C SER A 11 -5.65 -5.61 -4.89
N PHE A 12 -4.95 -4.74 -5.60
CA PHE A 12 -3.50 -4.83 -5.82
C PHE A 12 -2.85 -3.45 -5.71
N PRO A 13 -1.51 -3.38 -5.50
CA PRO A 13 -0.78 -2.12 -5.53
C PRO A 13 -0.99 -1.35 -6.84
N PHE A 14 -1.58 -0.16 -6.72
CA PHE A 14 -1.87 0.72 -7.82
C PHE A 14 -0.59 1.46 -8.29
N THR A 15 -0.37 1.80 -9.56
CA THR A 15 -0.88 1.26 -10.83
C THR A 15 -0.01 0.12 -11.39
N TYR A 16 1.25 0.03 -10.95
CA TYR A 16 2.29 -0.76 -11.61
C TYR A 16 1.95 -2.26 -11.69
N SER A 17 1.27 -2.81 -10.68
CA SER A 17 0.93 -4.25 -10.69
C SER A 17 -0.15 -4.57 -11.71
N PHE A 18 -1.00 -3.60 -12.06
CA PHE A 18 -2.06 -3.78 -13.05
C PHE A 18 -1.48 -3.89 -14.46
N THR A 19 -0.35 -3.23 -14.71
CA THR A 19 0.42 -3.36 -15.95
C THR A 19 1.31 -4.58 -15.94
N ALA A 20 2.09 -4.80 -14.89
CA ALA A 20 3.01 -5.94 -14.77
C ALA A 20 2.31 -7.30 -14.90
N TYR A 21 1.13 -7.45 -14.30
CA TYR A 21 0.32 -8.68 -14.39
C TYR A 21 -0.73 -8.64 -15.50
N LYS A 22 -0.70 -7.63 -16.37
CA LYS A 22 -1.65 -7.46 -17.48
C LYS A 22 -3.12 -7.46 -17.05
N LEU A 23 -3.41 -7.09 -15.80
CA LEU A 23 -4.80 -7.00 -15.31
C LEU A 23 -5.59 -5.98 -16.12
N HIS A 24 -4.97 -4.89 -16.54
CA HIS A 24 -5.57 -3.89 -17.42
C HIS A 24 -5.99 -4.42 -18.81
N GLU A 25 -5.50 -5.59 -19.25
CA GLU A 25 -5.91 -6.22 -20.50
C GLU A 25 -7.26 -6.96 -20.37
N VAL A 26 -7.55 -7.48 -19.18
CA VAL A 26 -8.72 -8.35 -18.90
C VAL A 26 -9.78 -7.69 -18.01
N SER A 27 -9.43 -6.59 -17.32
CA SER A 27 -10.36 -5.79 -16.52
C SER A 27 -11.22 -4.86 -17.38
N LYS A 28 -12.36 -4.46 -16.83
CA LYS A 28 -13.28 -3.48 -17.45
C LYS A 28 -13.25 -2.11 -16.77
N TRP A 29 -12.88 -2.09 -15.49
CA TRP A 29 -12.90 -0.89 -14.64
C TRP A 29 -11.78 -0.94 -13.61
N TYR A 30 -11.46 0.22 -13.03
CA TYR A 30 -10.63 0.34 -11.83
C TYR A 30 -11.17 1.44 -10.90
N THR A 31 -10.83 1.38 -9.62
CA THR A 31 -11.27 2.36 -8.62
C THR A 31 -10.17 3.37 -8.28
N LEU A 32 -10.56 4.63 -8.07
CA LEU A 32 -9.72 5.68 -7.49
C LEU A 32 -10.33 6.16 -6.17
N GLY A 33 -9.48 6.45 -5.19
CA GLY A 33 -9.90 7.01 -3.89
C GLY A 33 -10.37 5.99 -2.84
N MET A 34 -10.49 4.70 -3.19
CA MET A 34 -11.00 3.67 -2.27
C MET A 34 -10.05 3.39 -1.10
N GLN A 35 -8.72 3.38 -1.36
CA GLN A 35 -7.64 3.31 -0.34
C GLN A 35 -7.89 2.28 0.78
N LEU A 36 -8.03 1.01 0.42
CA LEU A 36 -8.34 -0.09 1.35
C LEU A 36 -7.24 -0.41 2.38
N GLY A 37 -6.04 0.12 2.19
CA GLY A 37 -4.89 -0.11 3.05
C GLY A 37 -3.59 -0.19 2.26
N ILE A 38 -2.52 -0.56 2.95
CA ILE A 38 -1.20 -0.81 2.38
C ILE A 38 -0.68 -2.16 2.90
N VAL A 39 0.02 -2.89 2.04
CA VAL A 39 0.81 -4.05 2.45
C VAL A 39 2.21 -3.54 2.77
N HIS A 40 2.65 -3.74 4.01
CA HIS A 40 4.01 -3.37 4.40
C HIS A 40 5.02 -4.30 3.73
N ASN A 41 5.99 -3.72 3.01
CA ASN A 41 7.12 -4.46 2.44
C ASN A 41 8.38 -4.05 3.21
N SER A 42 9.04 -5.02 3.83
CA SER A 42 10.28 -4.80 4.56
C SER A 42 11.48 -5.27 3.74
N VAL A 43 12.51 -4.44 3.64
CA VAL A 43 13.84 -4.90 3.23
C VAL A 43 14.53 -5.40 4.49
N VAL A 44 14.81 -6.70 4.53
CA VAL A 44 15.43 -7.35 5.68
C VAL A 44 16.84 -7.82 5.35
N LEU A 45 17.72 -7.75 6.33
CA LEU A 45 19.10 -8.24 6.25
C LEU A 45 19.34 -9.22 7.39
N SER A 46 20.10 -10.29 7.11
CA SER A 46 20.54 -11.23 8.14
C SER A 46 21.33 -10.50 9.23
N GLU A 47 21.00 -10.79 10.50
CA GLU A 47 21.68 -10.20 11.65
C GLU A 47 23.15 -10.62 11.70
N SER A 48 23.48 -11.87 11.35
CA SER A 48 24.86 -12.34 11.32
C SER A 48 25.67 -11.64 10.23
N ALA A 49 25.07 -11.44 9.05
CA ALA A 49 25.70 -10.71 7.96
C ALA A 49 25.92 -9.23 8.35
N TRP A 50 24.93 -8.59 8.96
CA TRP A 50 25.06 -7.22 9.45
C TRP A 50 26.20 -7.06 10.46
N LYS A 51 26.30 -7.96 11.44
CA LYS A 51 27.36 -7.94 12.46
C LYS A 51 28.76 -8.14 11.85
N ALA A 52 28.86 -8.94 10.79
CA ALA A 52 30.12 -9.21 10.10
C ALA A 52 30.59 -8.04 9.20
N LEU A 53 29.72 -7.07 8.89
CA LEU A 53 30.11 -5.92 8.08
C LEU A 53 31.05 -4.96 8.86
N PRO A 54 32.12 -4.46 8.22
CA PRO A 54 32.83 -3.28 8.69
C PRO A 54 31.90 -2.07 8.85
N ASP A 55 32.24 -1.16 9.77
CA ASP A 55 31.38 -0.04 10.14
C ASP A 55 31.13 0.95 8.99
N GLU A 56 32.08 1.10 8.07
CA GLU A 56 31.91 1.90 6.86
C GLU A 56 30.73 1.40 6.02
N TYR A 57 30.61 0.09 5.79
CA TYR A 57 29.51 -0.49 5.01
C TYR A 57 28.19 -0.42 5.77
N LYS A 58 28.21 -0.60 7.10
CA LYS A 58 27.01 -0.37 7.92
C LYS A 58 26.51 1.06 7.76
N LYS A 59 27.42 2.03 7.78
CA LYS A 59 27.09 3.45 7.59
C LYS A 59 26.49 3.71 6.22
N ILE A 60 27.09 3.19 5.15
CA ILE A 60 26.54 3.32 3.78
C ILE A 60 25.09 2.82 3.71
N LEU A 61 24.82 1.63 4.26
CA LEU A 61 23.46 1.06 4.24
C LEU A 61 22.45 1.88 5.06
N GLN A 62 22.88 2.50 6.15
CA GLN A 62 22.03 3.35 6.97
C GLN A 62 21.76 4.69 6.30
N ASP A 63 22.79 5.33 5.75
CA ASP A 63 22.70 6.62 5.06
C ASP A 63 21.83 6.51 3.79
N ALA A 64 21.86 5.37 3.10
CA ALA A 64 21.08 5.14 1.89
C ALA A 64 19.56 5.04 2.14
N LYS A 65 19.09 4.94 3.39
CA LYS A 65 17.65 4.71 3.69
C LYS A 65 16.76 5.82 3.16
N GLU A 66 17.07 7.08 3.46
CA GLU A 66 16.23 8.21 3.07
C GLU A 66 16.18 8.38 1.55
N GLU A 67 17.34 8.27 0.90
CA GLU A 67 17.45 8.33 -0.55
C GLU A 67 16.69 7.18 -1.22
N THR A 68 16.78 5.96 -0.68
CA THR A 68 16.04 4.80 -1.21
C THR A 68 14.53 5.04 -1.17
N TYR A 69 14.01 5.60 -0.07
CA TYR A 69 12.58 5.95 -0.01
C TYR A 69 12.20 7.06 -1.00
N ALA A 70 13.07 8.04 -1.23
CA ALA A 70 12.83 9.08 -2.22
C ALA A 70 12.82 8.51 -3.65
N LEU A 71 13.81 7.70 -4.00
CA LEU A 71 13.89 7.03 -5.31
C LEU A 71 12.72 6.07 -5.52
N GLN A 72 12.27 5.37 -4.48
CA GLN A 72 11.09 4.52 -4.57
C GLN A 72 9.83 5.34 -4.91
N ARG A 73 9.63 6.51 -4.31
CA ARG A 73 8.49 7.38 -4.68
C ARG A 73 8.55 7.79 -6.15
N VAL A 74 9.72 8.22 -6.62
CA VAL A 74 9.93 8.57 -8.04
C VAL A 74 9.61 7.39 -8.95
N ALA A 75 10.07 6.18 -8.62
CA ALA A 75 9.80 4.99 -9.41
C ALA A 75 8.29 4.67 -9.49
N TYR A 76 7.54 4.87 -8.41
CA TYR A 76 6.08 4.71 -8.43
C TYR A 76 5.40 5.77 -9.30
N GLU A 77 5.81 7.04 -9.20
CA GLU A 77 5.28 8.11 -10.06
C GLU A 77 5.56 7.87 -11.54
N GLU A 78 6.75 7.36 -11.87
CA GLU A 78 7.10 6.97 -13.24
C GLU A 78 6.28 5.78 -13.74
N ALA A 79 6.03 4.80 -12.87
CA ALA A 79 5.17 3.67 -13.20
C ALA A 79 3.73 4.12 -13.46
N ASP A 80 3.22 5.08 -12.69
CA ASP A 80 1.91 5.69 -12.90
C ASP A 80 1.84 6.43 -14.25
N LYS A 81 2.84 7.25 -14.58
CA LYS A 81 2.94 7.94 -15.88
C LYS A 81 2.92 6.98 -17.07
N LYS A 82 3.46 5.76 -16.92
CA LYS A 82 3.44 4.71 -17.94
C LYS A 82 2.11 3.94 -17.98
N SER A 83 1.50 3.73 -16.82
CA SER A 83 0.33 2.85 -16.68
C SER A 83 -0.98 3.55 -17.08
N PHE A 84 -1.17 4.82 -16.71
CA PHE A 84 -2.40 5.55 -17.06
C PHE A 84 -2.70 5.58 -18.57
N PRO A 85 -1.74 5.89 -19.46
CA PRO A 85 -1.98 5.84 -20.91
C PRO A 85 -2.41 4.45 -21.41
N MET A 86 -1.93 3.38 -20.79
CA MET A 86 -2.36 2.02 -21.13
C MET A 86 -3.82 1.79 -20.74
N PHE A 87 -4.25 2.28 -19.58
CA PHE A 87 -5.64 2.16 -19.12
C PHE A 87 -6.58 2.97 -20.01
N GLU A 88 -6.18 4.19 -20.37
CA GLU A 88 -6.92 5.07 -21.29
C GLU A 88 -7.06 4.45 -22.68
N LYS A 89 -5.98 3.90 -23.24
CA LYS A 89 -6.00 3.19 -24.54
C LYS A 89 -6.97 2.00 -24.52
N ARG A 90 -7.09 1.32 -23.39
CA ARG A 90 -8.03 0.22 -23.17
C ARG A 90 -9.44 0.68 -22.81
N LYS A 91 -9.65 1.98 -22.61
CA LYS A 91 -10.93 2.60 -22.24
C LYS A 91 -11.51 1.96 -20.98
N LEU A 92 -10.66 1.68 -19.98
CA LEU A 92 -11.12 1.18 -18.68
C LEU A 92 -11.99 2.24 -18.00
N GLU A 93 -13.13 1.82 -17.45
CA GLU A 93 -13.99 2.71 -16.70
C GLU A 93 -13.34 3.10 -15.36
N VAL A 94 -13.34 4.40 -15.07
CA VAL A 94 -12.77 4.94 -13.83
C VAL A 94 -13.88 5.13 -12.80
N ILE A 95 -13.90 4.28 -11.79
CA ILE A 95 -14.85 4.39 -10.67
C ILE A 95 -14.22 5.26 -9.58
N LYS A 96 -14.69 6.50 -9.44
CA LYS A 96 -14.20 7.41 -8.40
C LYS A 96 -15.01 7.22 -7.11
N VAL A 97 -14.34 6.86 -6.03
CA VAL A 97 -14.94 6.77 -4.69
C VAL A 97 -14.92 8.17 -4.07
N SER A 98 -16.09 8.69 -3.68
CA SER A 98 -16.18 10.00 -3.01
C SER A 98 -15.63 9.93 -1.58
N ASP A 99 -15.29 11.08 -1.03
CA ASP A 99 -14.88 11.19 0.38
C ASP A 99 -15.99 10.73 1.34
N GLU A 100 -17.27 10.99 1.02
CA GLU A 100 -18.36 10.48 1.86
C GLU A 100 -18.48 8.96 1.79
N MET A 101 -18.36 8.38 0.58
CA MET A 101 -18.36 6.92 0.40
C MET A 101 -17.19 6.29 1.15
N ARG A 102 -15.99 6.90 1.09
CA ARG A 102 -14.80 6.43 1.80
C ARG A 102 -14.98 6.51 3.32
N LYS A 103 -15.49 7.63 3.84
CA LYS A 103 -15.81 7.78 5.27
C LYS A 103 -16.82 6.72 5.73
N LYS A 104 -17.87 6.50 4.94
CA LYS A 104 -18.87 5.46 5.22
C LYS A 104 -18.24 4.07 5.22
N LEU A 105 -17.41 3.75 4.23
CA LEU A 105 -16.69 2.48 4.12
C LEU A 105 -15.83 2.22 5.36
N ILE A 106 -15.07 3.23 5.81
CA ILE A 106 -14.26 3.14 7.03
C ILE A 106 -15.16 2.89 8.24
N ALA A 107 -16.22 3.66 8.43
CA ALA A 107 -17.10 3.50 9.60
C ALA A 107 -17.79 2.12 9.64
N THR A 108 -18.24 1.61 8.49
CA THR A 108 -19.05 0.38 8.45
C THR A 108 -18.23 -0.91 8.32
N ALA A 109 -17.08 -0.85 7.65
CA ALA A 109 -16.27 -2.04 7.35
C ALA A 109 -14.84 -1.94 7.87
N GLY A 110 -14.25 -0.74 7.90
CA GLY A 110 -12.89 -0.52 8.41
C GLY A 110 -12.82 -0.64 9.94
N GLN A 111 -13.69 0.09 10.65
CA GLN A 111 -13.70 0.17 12.10
C GLN A 111 -13.87 -1.21 12.77
N PRO A 112 -14.81 -2.08 12.34
CA PRO A 112 -14.94 -3.41 12.95
C PRO A 112 -13.68 -4.28 12.78
N VAL A 113 -12.97 -4.14 11.66
CA VAL A 113 -11.70 -4.87 11.41
C VAL A 113 -10.60 -4.36 12.34
N TRP A 114 -10.52 -3.04 12.52
CA TRP A 114 -9.55 -2.44 13.44
C TRP A 114 -9.84 -2.80 14.89
N ASP A 115 -11.09 -2.74 15.32
CA ASP A 115 -11.50 -3.10 16.69
C ASP A 115 -11.18 -4.57 17.00
N HIS A 116 -11.45 -5.47 16.05
CA HIS A 116 -11.08 -6.88 16.19
C HIS A 116 -9.57 -7.06 16.32
N TRP A 117 -8.79 -6.40 15.46
CA TRP A 117 -7.33 -6.48 15.52
C TRP A 117 -6.77 -5.93 16.84
N VAL A 118 -7.30 -4.81 17.34
CA VAL A 118 -6.93 -4.25 18.65
C VAL A 118 -7.18 -5.27 19.75
N ALA A 119 -8.38 -5.87 19.80
CA ALA A 119 -8.72 -6.87 20.81
C ALA A 119 -7.79 -8.10 20.74
N ASP A 120 -7.41 -8.54 19.53
CA ASP A 120 -6.48 -9.65 19.34
C ASP A 120 -5.05 -9.33 19.80
N MET A 121 -4.59 -8.09 19.61
CA MET A 121 -3.28 -7.66 20.09
C MET A 121 -3.26 -7.53 21.60
N GLU A 122 -4.30 -6.95 22.19
CA GLU A 122 -4.40 -6.77 23.65
C GLU A 122 -4.48 -8.12 24.38
N LYS A 123 -5.20 -9.11 23.83
CA LYS A 123 -5.19 -10.50 24.35
C LYS A 123 -3.80 -11.13 24.36
N LYS A 124 -2.91 -10.71 23.46
CA LYS A 124 -1.51 -11.16 23.39
C LYS A 124 -0.59 -10.33 24.29
N GLY A 125 -1.12 -9.40 25.08
CA GLY A 125 -0.35 -8.46 25.89
C GLY A 125 0.39 -7.40 25.07
N LEU A 126 -0.03 -7.17 23.82
CA LEU A 126 0.56 -6.17 22.93
C LEU A 126 -0.25 -4.87 22.93
N PRO A 127 0.39 -3.71 22.70
CA PRO A 127 -0.25 -2.40 22.73
C PRO A 127 -1.07 -2.11 21.46
N GLY A 128 -2.13 -2.89 21.22
CA GLY A 128 -2.95 -2.82 20.00
C GLY A 128 -3.54 -1.43 19.76
N LYS A 129 -4.22 -0.88 20.77
CA LYS A 129 -4.87 0.43 20.66
C LYS A 129 -3.87 1.55 20.37
N GLU A 130 -2.79 1.59 21.12
CA GLU A 130 -1.73 2.61 21.00
C GLU A 130 -1.05 2.55 19.62
N ALA A 131 -0.81 1.34 19.12
CA ALA A 131 -0.25 1.15 17.78
C ALA A 131 -1.20 1.65 16.67
N LEU A 132 -2.50 1.38 16.78
CA LEU A 132 -3.49 1.88 15.82
C LEU A 132 -3.57 3.40 15.85
N GLU A 133 -3.63 4.00 17.04
CA GLU A 133 -3.66 5.46 17.22
C GLU A 133 -2.40 6.12 16.63
N LEU A 134 -1.23 5.52 16.82
CA LEU A 134 0.02 6.00 16.22
C LEU A 134 -0.04 6.01 14.70
N VAL A 135 -0.55 4.94 14.08
CA VAL A 135 -0.66 4.85 12.62
C VAL A 135 -1.64 5.90 12.08
N LEU A 136 -2.85 5.98 12.66
CA LEU A 136 -3.87 6.92 12.20
C LEU A 136 -3.45 8.39 12.38
N SER A 137 -2.81 8.71 13.50
CA SER A 137 -2.34 10.08 13.77
C SER A 137 -1.18 10.48 12.87
N THR A 138 -0.22 9.58 12.64
CA THR A 138 0.88 9.81 11.69
C THR A 138 0.38 9.99 10.27
N ALA A 139 -0.53 9.12 9.82
CA ALA A 139 -1.13 9.23 8.49
C ALA A 139 -1.86 10.56 8.28
N LYS A 140 -2.61 11.03 9.29
CA LYS A 140 -3.31 12.32 9.23
C LYS A 140 -2.33 13.50 9.11
N LYS A 141 -1.21 13.49 9.84
CA LYS A 141 -0.19 14.55 9.78
C LYS A 141 0.44 14.68 8.40
N VAL A 142 0.70 13.55 7.74
CA VAL A 142 1.35 13.53 6.41
C VAL A 142 0.36 13.89 5.30
N ALA A 143 -0.93 13.53 5.44
CA ALA A 143 -1.96 13.84 4.44
C ALA A 143 -2.34 15.33 4.37
N THR A 144 -1.95 16.14 5.35
CA THR A 144 -2.22 17.59 5.42
C THR A 144 -1.06 18.47 4.92
N ASN A 145 0.05 17.86 4.50
CA ASN A 145 1.18 18.52 3.84
C ASN A 145 1.20 18.19 2.34
#